data_AF-A0A7M6UVH2-F1
#
_entry.id   AF-A0A7M6UVH2-F1
#
_cell.length_a   1.000
_cell.length_b   1.000
_cell.length_c   1.000
_cell.angle_alpha   90.00
_cell.angle_beta   90.00
_cell.angle_gamma   90.00
#
_symmetry.space_group_name_H-M   'P 1'
#
loop_
_entity.id
_entity.type
_entity.pdbx_description
1 polymer ?
#
loop_
_entity_poly.entity_id
_entity_poly.type
_entity_poly.pdbx_seq_one_letter_code
_entity_poly.pdbx_strand_id
1 'polypeptide(L)'
;MVVSPVGGRVPATARRVLMAGGRRDLEAEEVAAYLGKLRDLVPDMPRSRKLSKLEVIQHVIRYICELETTLEKDDEQQQRQEMDIDATAVQR
;
A
#
# COMPACT_ATOMS: atom_id res chain seq x y z
N MET A 1 -51.48 21.98 -48.17
CA MET A 1 -51.04 20.72 -47.55
C MET A 1 -49.63 20.92 -47.05
N VAL A 2 -49.42 20.77 -45.74
CA VAL A 2 -48.10 20.84 -45.11
C VAL A 2 -47.44 19.47 -45.22
N VAL A 3 -46.23 19.40 -45.78
CA VAL A 3 -45.36 18.24 -45.59
C VAL A 3 -44.02 18.77 -45.07
N SER A 4 -43.74 18.47 -43.81
CA SER A 4 -42.56 18.90 -43.08
C SER A 4 -41.27 18.34 -43.68
N PRO A 5 -40.13 19.04 -43.56
CA PRO A 5 -38.85 18.50 -43.96
C PRO A 5 -38.44 17.39 -42.99
N VAL A 6 -38.03 16.24 -43.53
CA VAL A 6 -37.46 15.14 -42.75
C VAL A 6 -36.11 15.58 -42.17
N GLY A 7 -36.15 16.18 -40.98
CA GLY A 7 -35.00 16.36 -40.11
C GLY A 7 -34.77 15.08 -39.32
N GLY A 8 -33.60 14.47 -39.47
CA GLY A 8 -33.27 13.24 -38.77
C GLY A 8 -31.83 12.77 -38.95
N ARG A 9 -30.85 13.68 -38.84
CA ARG A 9 -29.49 13.25 -38.47
C ARG A 9 -29.53 12.81 -37.00
N VAL A 10 -29.45 11.51 -36.78
CA VAL A 10 -28.92 10.98 -35.52
C VAL A 10 -27.52 10.43 -35.81
N PRO A 11 -26.43 11.11 -35.38
CA PRO A 11 -25.19 10.37 -35.22
C PRO A 11 -25.45 9.37 -34.10
N ALA A 12 -25.27 8.08 -34.37
CA ALA A 12 -25.16 7.07 -33.32
C ALA A 12 -23.87 7.36 -32.54
N THR A 13 -23.96 8.34 -31.64
CA THR A 13 -22.97 8.69 -30.65
C THR A 13 -22.69 7.46 -29.82
N ALA A 14 -21.49 6.91 -30.00
CA ALA A 14 -20.60 6.47 -28.94
C ALA A 14 -21.32 5.93 -27.69
N ARG A 15 -21.70 4.64 -27.71
CA ARG A 15 -22.00 3.94 -26.46
C ARG A 15 -21.70 2.45 -26.54
N ARG A 16 -20.44 2.12 -26.79
CA ARG A 16 -19.90 0.77 -26.59
C ARG A 16 -18.51 0.81 -25.97
N VAL A 17 -18.38 1.42 -24.80
CA VAL A 17 -17.25 1.20 -23.86
C VAL A 17 -17.77 1.34 -22.42
N LEU A 18 -18.74 0.52 -22.01
CA LEU A 18 -19.27 0.53 -20.63
C LEU A 18 -18.98 -0.77 -19.86
N MET A 19 -18.31 -1.76 -20.46
CA MET A 19 -18.18 -3.10 -19.86
C MET A 19 -16.76 -3.46 -19.41
N ALA A 20 -15.73 -2.74 -19.87
CA ALA A 20 -14.35 -2.93 -19.43
C ALA A 20 -13.93 -1.98 -18.29
N GLY A 21 -14.80 -1.04 -17.89
CA GLY A 21 -14.55 -0.11 -16.78
C GLY A 21 -14.70 -0.79 -15.43
N GLY A 22 -15.84 -1.44 -15.19
CA GLY A 22 -16.21 -1.96 -13.88
C GLY A 22 -15.21 -2.95 -13.25
N ARG A 23 -14.53 -3.80 -14.04
CA ARG A 23 -13.49 -4.70 -13.50
C ARG A 23 -12.26 -3.95 -12.98
N ARG A 24 -11.78 -2.96 -13.73
CA ARG A 24 -10.60 -2.15 -13.35
C ARG A 24 -10.91 -1.20 -12.21
N ASP A 25 -12.16 -0.74 -12.12
CA ASP A 25 -12.62 0.12 -11.02
C ASP A 25 -12.66 -0.67 -9.69
N LEU A 26 -13.13 -1.93 -9.72
CA LEU A 26 -13.12 -2.83 -8.56
C LEU A 26 -11.68 -3.12 -8.08
N GLU A 27 -10.77 -3.47 -9.00
CA GLU A 27 -9.36 -3.69 -8.66
C GLU A 27 -8.70 -2.42 -8.10
N ALA A 28 -9.03 -1.26 -8.64
CA ALA A 28 -8.51 0.02 -8.15
C ALA A 28 -9.00 0.34 -6.73
N GLU A 29 -10.24 0.00 -6.41
CA GLU A 29 -10.84 0.18 -5.08
C GLU A 29 -10.24 -0.77 -4.05
N GLU A 30 -10.03 -2.04 -4.39
CA GLU A 30 -9.32 -2.99 -3.53
C GLU A 30 -7.90 -2.53 -3.24
N VAL A 31 -7.17 -2.08 -4.27
CA VAL A 31 -5.80 -1.53 -4.09
C VAL A 31 -5.82 -0.30 -3.19
N ALA A 32 -6.81 0.59 -3.32
CA ALA A 32 -6.95 1.74 -2.44
C ALA A 32 -7.23 1.33 -0.99
N ALA A 33 -8.03 0.29 -0.77
CA ALA A 33 -8.30 -0.26 0.56
C ALA A 33 -7.03 -0.85 1.21
N TYR A 34 -6.23 -1.61 0.45
CA TYR A 34 -4.96 -2.14 0.95
C TYR A 34 -3.96 -1.03 1.28
N LEU A 35 -3.85 -0.01 0.45
CA LEU A 35 -3.03 1.17 0.74
C LEU A 35 -3.51 1.91 2.00
N GLY A 36 -4.83 1.98 2.22
CA GLY A 36 -5.42 2.51 3.45
C GLY A 36 -4.97 1.73 4.69
N LYS A 37 -5.09 0.40 4.65
CA LYS A 37 -4.64 -0.47 5.76
C LYS A 37 -3.14 -0.32 6.05
N LEU A 38 -2.31 -0.19 5.02
CA LEU A 38 -0.87 0.04 5.19
C LEU A 38 -0.58 1.36 5.92
N ARG A 39 -1.37 2.42 5.68
CA ARG A 39 -1.22 3.70 6.39
C ARG A 39 -1.55 3.62 7.87
N ASP A 40 -2.36 2.65 8.29
CA ASP A 40 -2.69 2.44 9.70
C ASP A 40 -1.66 1.59 10.44
N LEU A 41 -0.99 0.68 9.73
CA LEU A 41 0.04 -0.21 10.30
C LEU A 41 1.42 0.44 10.38
N VAL A 42 1.78 1.31 9.44
CA VAL A 42 3.12 1.91 9.37
C VAL A 42 3.18 3.18 10.22
N PRO A 43 4.10 3.25 11.21
CA PRO A 43 4.39 4.46 11.96
C PRO A 43 4.86 5.61 11.05
N ASP A 44 4.68 6.85 11.52
CA ASP A 44 5.16 8.07 10.84
C ASP A 44 4.59 8.31 9.43
N MET A 45 3.53 7.60 9.05
CA MET A 45 2.83 7.86 7.80
C MET A 45 2.12 9.23 7.83
N PRO A 46 2.40 10.14 6.87
CA PRO A 46 1.67 11.40 6.77
C PRO A 46 0.15 11.18 6.60
N ARG A 47 -0.63 11.47 7.64
CA ARG A 47 -2.10 11.35 7.61
C ARG A 47 -2.77 12.56 6.96
N SER A 48 -2.17 13.74 7.10
CA SER A 48 -2.70 15.03 6.62
C SER A 48 -2.40 15.34 5.16
N ARG A 49 -1.41 14.67 4.55
CA ARG A 49 -0.98 14.91 3.16
C ARG A 49 -1.37 13.76 2.25
N LYS A 50 -1.72 14.08 0.99
CA LYS A 50 -1.90 13.09 -0.08
C LYS A 50 -0.54 12.51 -0.47
N LEU A 51 -0.34 11.22 -0.20
CA LEU A 51 0.82 10.47 -0.65
C LEU A 51 0.50 9.70 -1.92
N SER A 52 1.47 9.57 -2.81
CA SER A 52 1.39 8.68 -3.94
C SER A 52 1.45 7.21 -3.51
N LYS A 53 0.92 6.30 -4.35
CA LYS A 53 0.99 4.84 -4.10
C LYS A 53 2.44 4.40 -3.87
N LEU A 54 3.38 5.00 -4.60
CA LEU A 54 4.81 4.70 -4.49
C LEU A 54 5.39 5.13 -3.15
N GLU A 55 5.08 6.34 -2.68
CA GLU A 55 5.58 6.84 -1.38
C GLU A 55 5.09 5.97 -0.21
N VAL A 56 3.85 5.49 -0.27
CA VAL A 56 3.32 4.55 0.73
C VAL A 56 4.14 3.26 0.72
N ILE A 57 4.37 2.67 -0.46
CA ILE A 57 5.16 1.43 -0.59
C ILE A 57 6.59 1.65 -0.07
N GLN A 58 7.23 2.77 -0.40
CA GLN A 58 8.58 3.09 0.08
C GLN A 58 8.65 3.22 1.61
N HIS A 59 7.66 3.86 2.24
CA HIS A 59 7.60 3.91 3.71
C HIS A 59 7.44 2.52 4.32
N VAL A 60 6.57 1.68 3.76
CA VAL A 60 6.36 0.31 4.24
C VAL A 60 7.66 -0.48 4.18
N ILE A 61 8.40 -0.40 3.07
CA ILE A 61 9.69 -1.10 2.93
C ILE A 61 10.67 -0.62 4.00
N ARG A 62 10.80 0.69 4.21
CA ARG A 62 11.70 1.22 5.26
C ARG A 62 11.32 0.72 6.65
N TYR A 63 10.03 0.75 6.98
CA TYR A 63 9.57 0.30 8.29
C TYR A 63 9.85 -1.18 8.52
N ILE A 64 9.63 -2.04 7.52
CA ILE A 64 9.97 -3.46 7.61
C ILE A 64 11.47 -3.63 7.86
N CYS A 65 12.33 -2.98 7.07
CA CYS A 65 13.77 -3.09 7.24
C CYS A 65 14.25 -2.57 8.62
N GLU A 66 13.63 -1.50 9.13
CA GLU A 66 13.93 -0.97 10.47
C GLU A 66 13.53 -1.94 11.58
N LEU A 67 12.37 -2.59 11.46
CA LEU A 67 11.91 -3.62 12.39
C LEU A 67 12.84 -4.83 12.35
N GLU A 68 13.18 -5.34 11.17
CA GLU A 68 14.10 -6.48 11.00
C GLU A 68 15.46 -6.16 11.64
N THR A 69 16.03 -4.99 11.36
CA THR A 69 17.30 -4.56 11.95
C THR A 69 17.22 -4.41 13.48
N THR A 70 16.08 -3.97 14.01
CA THR A 70 15.89 -3.82 15.46
C THR A 70 15.82 -5.18 16.13
N LEU A 71 15.03 -6.10 15.56
CA LEU A 71 14.89 -7.46 16.09
C LEU A 71 16.22 -8.23 16.05
N GLU A 72 16.96 -8.14 14.94
CA GLU A 72 18.28 -8.77 14.83
C GLU A 72 19.26 -8.27 15.90
N LYS A 73 19.26 -6.96 16.19
CA LYS A 73 20.11 -6.39 17.24
C LYS A 73 19.73 -6.87 18.63
N ASP A 74 18.43 -6.99 18.90
CA ASP A 74 17.95 -7.45 20.20
C ASP A 74 18.33 -8.93 20.43
N ASP A 75 18.19 -9.77 19.38
CA ASP A 75 18.62 -11.18 19.41
C ASP A 75 20.13 -11.31 19.61
N GLU A 76 20.95 -10.48 18.94
CA GLU A 76 22.41 -10.44 19.14
C GLU A 76 22.81 -9.99 20.55
N GLN A 77 22.08 -9.01 21.12
CA GLN A 77 22.32 -8.55 22.50
C GLN A 77 21.94 -9.63 23.52
N GLN A 78 20.89 -10.39 23.26
CA GLN A 78 20.44 -11.47 24.11
C GLN A 78 21.44 -12.65 24.11
N GLN A 79 21.99 -13.01 22.94
CA GLN A 79 23.06 -14.02 22.84
C GLN A 79 24.38 -13.54 23.48
N ARG A 80 24.70 -12.25 23.41
CA ARG A 80 25.89 -11.71 24.11
C ARG A 80 25.77 -11.78 25.63
N GLN A 81 24.59 -11.51 26.20
CA GLN A 81 24.41 -11.58 27.66
C GLN A 81 24.50 -13.00 28.21
N GLU A 82 24.17 -14.02 27.40
CA GLU A 82 24.26 -15.43 27.82
C GLU A 82 25.72 -15.94 27.85
N MET A 83 26.64 -15.30 27.11
CA MET A 83 28.05 -15.68 27.03
C MET A 83 28.94 -15.10 28.15
N ASP A 84 28.50 -14.06 28.88
CA ASP A 84 29.27 -13.46 29.99
C ASP A 84 29.08 -14.20 31.33
N ILE A 85 28.06 -15.06 31.44
CA ILE A 85 27.75 -15.76 32.70
C ILE A 85 28.71 -16.94 32.95
N ASP A 86 29.20 -17.60 31.90
CA ASP A 86 30.07 -18.79 32.02
C ASP A 86 31.54 -18.44 32.33
N ALA A 87 32.03 -17.29 31.88
CA ALA A 87 33.41 -16.85 32.17
C ALA A 87 33.66 -16.51 33.65
N THR A 88 32.60 -16.26 34.43
CA THR A 88 32.71 -15.89 35.85
C THR A 88 32.65 -17.11 36.80
N ALA A 89 32.29 -18.29 36.31
CA ALA A 89 32.12 -19.50 37.13
C ALA A 89 33.41 -20.33 37.33
N VAL A 90 34.51 -20.03 36.61
CA VAL A 90 35.77 -20.79 36.66
C VAL A 90 36.84 -20.18 37.58
N GLN A 91 36.48 -19.22 38.45
CA GLN A 91 37.47 -18.54 39.31
C GLN A 91 37.14 -18.52 40.82
N ARG A 92 36.36 -19.48 41.35
CA ARG A 92 36.21 -19.68 42.80
C ARG A 92 36.20 -21.14 43.21
#